data_AF-A0A5N8WU92-F1
#
_entry.id   AF-A0A5N8WU92-F1
#
_cell.length_a   1.000
_cell.length_b   1.000
_cell.length_c   1.000
_cell.angle_alpha   90.00
_cell.angle_beta   90.00
_cell.angle_gamma   90.00
#
_symmetry.space_group_name_H-M   'P 1'
#
loop_
_entity.id
_entity.type
_entity.pdbx_description
1 polymer ?
#
loop_
_entity_poly.entity_id
_entity_poly.type
_entity_poly.pdbx_seq_one_letter_code
_entity_poly.pdbx_strand_id
1 'polypeptide(L)'
;MSAPPLASGAGGRHALRPLLDTVLDALQEGADARGGGPLPAGGPQAVAAHIRAALGEVLPRHGDPDALHTLVRAFAAGAADPADPLCAAHLHCPPLAVATAADLAVSALNPSLDSWDQAPAASALETLVTRALADELHARDALVTTGGTESNQLALLLARETRHAPGPLRLVCGANAHHSLRRAAWLLGLPEPVVVPT
;
A
#
# COMPACT_ATOMS: atom_id res chain seq x y z
N MET A 1 -3.53 32.42 15.42
CA MET A 1 -4.17 31.40 14.57
C MET A 1 -4.43 30.17 15.43
N SER A 2 -5.62 29.58 15.39
CA SER A 2 -5.86 28.30 16.06
C SER A 2 -5.05 27.21 15.38
N ALA A 3 -4.54 26.24 16.14
CA ALA A 3 -3.94 25.05 15.56
C ALA A 3 -4.99 24.30 14.70
N PRO A 4 -4.59 23.68 13.58
CA PRO A 4 -5.48 22.85 12.80
C PRO A 4 -5.97 21.66 13.64
N PRO A 5 -7.20 21.17 13.40
CA PRO A 5 -7.71 20.02 14.12
C PRO A 5 -6.92 18.75 13.78
N LEU A 6 -6.68 17.91 14.79
CA LEU A 6 -6.00 16.61 14.63
C LEU A 6 -7.01 15.48 14.54
N ALA A 7 -6.75 14.49 13.68
CA ALA A 7 -7.59 13.31 13.50
C ALA A 7 -7.74 12.48 14.79
N SER A 8 -6.69 12.37 15.60
CA SER A 8 -6.68 11.65 16.89
C SER A 8 -7.08 12.50 18.10
N GLY A 9 -7.38 13.80 17.92
CA GLY A 9 -7.72 14.70 19.02
C GLY A 9 -9.13 14.52 19.57
N ALA A 10 -9.46 15.18 20.70
CA ALA A 10 -10.79 15.11 21.32
C ALA A 10 -11.96 15.53 20.39
N GLY A 11 -11.67 16.38 19.38
CA GLY A 11 -12.60 16.79 18.33
C GLY A 11 -12.41 16.06 17.00
N GLY A 12 -11.49 15.09 16.90
CA GLY A 12 -11.04 14.49 15.65
C GLY A 12 -12.17 13.90 14.82
N ARG A 13 -13.13 13.20 15.44
CA ARG A 13 -14.34 12.70 14.74
C ARG A 13 -15.14 13.80 14.05
N HIS A 14 -15.29 14.97 14.68
CA HIS A 14 -16.09 16.07 14.14
C HIS A 14 -15.32 16.82 13.05
N ALA A 15 -14.00 16.85 13.16
CA ALA A 15 -13.14 17.41 12.11
C ALA A 15 -13.05 16.49 10.88
N LEU A 16 -12.98 15.16 11.08
CA LEU A 16 -12.89 14.18 10.00
C LEU A 16 -14.20 14.04 9.22
N ARG A 17 -15.35 14.04 9.90
CA ARG A 17 -16.66 13.79 9.28
C ARG A 17 -16.89 14.60 7.98
N PRO A 18 -16.84 15.95 7.98
CA PRO A 18 -17.08 16.72 6.76
C PRO A 18 -16.00 16.50 5.68
N LEU A 19 -14.76 16.21 6.07
CA LEU A 19 -13.68 15.89 5.12
C LEU A 19 -13.91 14.53 4.46
N LEU A 20 -14.40 13.55 5.21
CA LEU A 20 -14.74 12.23 4.68
C LEU A 20 -15.96 12.29 3.76
N ASP A 21 -16.98 13.09 4.11
CA ASP A 21 -18.12 13.33 3.22
C ASP A 21 -17.62 13.95 1.90
N THR A 22 -16.73 14.96 1.97
CA THR A 22 -16.08 15.56 0.78
C THR A 22 -15.32 14.54 -0.06
N VAL A 23 -14.57 13.64 0.57
CA VAL A 23 -13.82 12.58 -0.13
C VAL A 23 -14.77 11.61 -0.82
N LEU A 24 -15.83 11.15 -0.14
CA LEU A 24 -16.79 10.20 -0.70
C LEU A 24 -17.51 10.79 -1.91
N ASP A 25 -17.96 12.05 -1.83
CA ASP A 25 -18.59 12.75 -2.95
C ASP A 25 -17.61 12.90 -4.12
N ALA A 26 -16.38 13.34 -3.86
CA ALA A 26 -15.36 13.52 -4.89
C ALA A 26 -14.93 12.20 -5.56
N LEU A 27 -14.88 11.09 -4.81
CA LEU A 27 -14.60 9.76 -5.36
C LEU A 27 -15.69 9.34 -6.35
N GLN A 28 -16.96 9.54 -6.00
CA GLN A 28 -18.08 9.26 -6.89
C GLN A 28 -18.03 10.14 -8.15
N GLU A 29 -17.88 11.46 -7.98
CA GLU A 29 -17.77 12.39 -9.11
C GLU A 29 -16.59 12.07 -10.05
N GLY A 30 -15.45 11.66 -9.48
CA GLY A 30 -14.28 11.28 -10.25
C GLY A 30 -14.49 9.97 -11.01
N ALA A 31 -15.10 8.96 -10.37
CA ALA A 31 -15.46 7.71 -11.03
C ALA A 31 -16.43 7.96 -12.20
N ASP A 32 -17.43 8.81 -12.01
CA ASP A 32 -18.37 9.21 -13.07
C ASP A 32 -17.65 9.95 -14.21
N ALA A 33 -16.69 10.83 -13.87
CA ALA A 33 -15.91 11.59 -14.85
C ALA A 33 -14.92 10.74 -15.64
N ARG A 34 -14.36 9.67 -15.05
CA ARG A 34 -13.56 8.67 -15.77
C ARG A 34 -14.36 8.02 -16.90
N GLY A 35 -15.66 7.85 -16.67
CA GLY A 35 -16.56 7.12 -17.54
C GLY A 35 -16.46 5.60 -17.34
N GLY A 36 -16.98 4.84 -18.30
CA GLY A 36 -16.96 3.38 -18.26
C GLY A 36 -15.59 2.78 -18.58
N GLY A 37 -15.34 1.59 -18.04
CA GLY A 37 -14.15 0.78 -18.33
C GLY A 37 -13.06 0.88 -17.26
N PRO A 38 -12.02 0.03 -17.38
CA PRO A 38 -11.03 -0.19 -16.33
C PRO A 38 -9.95 0.90 -16.23
N LEU A 39 -9.85 1.79 -17.22
CA LEU A 39 -8.82 2.83 -17.32
C LEU A 39 -9.38 4.10 -17.95
N PRO A 40 -8.85 5.30 -17.60
CA PRO A 40 -9.23 6.54 -18.26
C PRO A 40 -8.78 6.58 -19.73
N ALA A 41 -9.57 7.23 -20.57
CA ALA A 41 -9.23 7.47 -21.97
C ALA A 41 -8.08 8.49 -22.14
N GLY A 42 -7.44 8.50 -23.32
CA GLY A 42 -6.44 9.51 -23.69
C GLY A 42 -4.99 9.19 -23.31
N GLY A 43 -4.76 8.11 -22.56
CA GLY A 43 -3.42 7.61 -22.25
C GLY A 43 -2.64 8.47 -21.25
N PRO A 44 -1.36 8.12 -21.00
CA PRO A 44 -0.61 8.67 -19.87
C PRO A 44 -0.37 10.18 -19.96
N GLN A 45 -0.20 10.74 -21.16
CA GLN A 45 0.00 12.18 -21.33
C GLN A 45 -1.26 12.98 -20.99
N ALA A 46 -2.44 12.48 -21.36
CA ALA A 46 -3.71 13.13 -21.03
C ALA A 46 -3.98 13.09 -19.53
N VAL A 47 -3.77 11.94 -18.88
CA VAL A 47 -3.89 11.80 -17.42
C VAL A 47 -2.93 12.74 -16.70
N ALA A 48 -1.66 12.79 -17.11
CA ALA A 48 -0.68 13.70 -16.52
C ALA A 48 -1.00 15.18 -16.74
N ALA A 49 -1.60 15.54 -17.88
CA ALA A 49 -2.07 16.91 -18.12
C ALA A 49 -3.27 17.25 -17.21
N HIS A 50 -4.23 16.33 -17.05
CA HIS A 50 -5.38 16.50 -16.17
C HIS A 50 -4.96 16.71 -14.71
N ILE A 51 -4.08 15.85 -14.17
CA ILE A 51 -3.57 15.99 -12.79
C ILE A 51 -2.80 17.31 -12.61
N ARG A 52 -1.94 17.69 -13.56
CA ARG A 52 -1.23 18.98 -13.46
C ARG A 52 -2.17 20.18 -13.45
N ALA A 53 -3.24 20.13 -14.23
CA ALA A 53 -4.25 21.19 -14.25
C ALA A 53 -5.02 21.27 -12.92
N ALA A 54 -5.40 20.13 -12.34
CA ALA A 54 -6.09 20.08 -11.05
C ALA A 54 -5.19 20.46 -9.86
N LEU A 55 -3.90 20.11 -9.92
CA LEU A 55 -2.93 20.35 -8.84
C LEU A 55 -2.53 21.82 -8.71
N GLY A 56 -2.38 22.55 -9.82
CA GLY A 56 -1.89 23.93 -9.79
C GLY A 56 -0.48 24.04 -9.19
N GLU A 57 -0.29 24.99 -8.26
CA GLU A 57 0.94 25.10 -7.47
C GLU A 57 0.96 24.01 -6.40
N VAL A 58 1.97 23.12 -6.42
CA VAL A 58 2.02 21.91 -5.57
C VAL A 58 2.06 22.24 -4.07
N LEU A 59 2.73 23.33 -3.70
CA LEU A 59 2.91 23.76 -2.31
C LEU A 59 2.63 25.27 -2.22
N PRO A 60 1.36 25.68 -2.33
CA PRO A 60 1.01 27.09 -2.31
C PRO A 60 1.22 27.67 -0.91
N ARG A 61 1.52 28.97 -0.83
CA ARG A 61 1.69 29.66 0.46
C ARG A 61 0.42 29.65 1.32
N HIS A 62 -0.74 29.56 0.69
CA HIS A 62 -2.05 29.50 1.34
C HIS A 62 -2.81 28.29 0.81
N GLY A 63 -3.40 27.51 1.71
CA GLY A 63 -4.21 26.37 1.34
C GLY A 63 -5.53 26.80 0.68
N ASP A 64 -5.95 26.03 -0.32
CA ASP A 64 -7.27 26.14 -0.92
C ASP A 64 -8.25 25.23 -0.15
N PRO A 65 -9.36 25.77 0.41
CA PRO A 65 -10.36 24.98 1.12
C PRO A 65 -10.98 23.87 0.27
N ASP A 66 -11.01 24.02 -1.06
CA ASP A 66 -11.60 23.05 -2.00
C ASP A 66 -10.57 22.07 -2.58
N ALA A 67 -9.30 22.16 -2.14
CA ALA A 67 -8.21 21.32 -2.65
C ALA A 67 -8.49 19.83 -2.47
N LEU A 68 -9.10 19.44 -1.34
CA LEU A 68 -9.39 18.03 -1.06
C LEU A 68 -10.37 17.45 -2.09
N HIS A 69 -11.49 18.14 -2.34
CA HIS A 69 -12.47 17.73 -3.34
C HIS A 69 -11.84 17.67 -4.74
N THR A 70 -11.17 18.77 -5.13
CA THR A 70 -10.56 18.93 -6.46
C THR A 70 -9.56 17.82 -6.76
N LEU A 71 -8.66 17.53 -5.82
CA LEU A 71 -7.61 16.54 -5.99
C LEU A 71 -8.15 15.11 -5.95
N VAL A 72 -9.08 14.79 -5.04
CA VAL A 72 -9.67 13.44 -4.95
C VAL A 72 -10.49 13.14 -6.20
N ARG A 73 -11.27 14.11 -6.70
CA ARG A 73 -12.03 13.96 -7.94
C ARG A 73 -11.11 13.72 -9.14
N ALA A 74 -10.08 14.54 -9.32
CA ALA A 74 -9.13 14.38 -10.41
C ALA A 74 -8.34 13.06 -10.31
N PHE A 75 -7.99 12.65 -9.09
CA PHE A 75 -7.32 11.38 -8.81
C PHE A 75 -8.20 10.19 -9.18
N ALA A 76 -9.47 10.17 -8.74
CA ALA A 76 -10.43 9.12 -9.09
C ALA A 76 -10.72 9.07 -10.60
N ALA A 77 -10.84 10.23 -11.26
CA ALA A 77 -11.03 10.32 -12.71
C ALA A 77 -9.83 9.75 -13.50
N GLY A 78 -8.62 9.88 -12.96
CA GLY A 78 -7.38 9.37 -13.56
C GLY A 78 -6.98 7.96 -13.12
N ALA A 79 -7.74 7.31 -12.23
CA ALA A 79 -7.39 6.02 -11.64
C ALA A 79 -7.77 4.82 -12.52
N ALA A 80 -6.96 3.76 -12.45
CA ALA A 80 -7.40 2.44 -12.88
C ALA A 80 -8.49 1.91 -11.92
N ASP A 81 -9.46 1.19 -12.45
CA ASP A 81 -10.54 0.59 -11.65
C ASP A 81 -10.37 -0.93 -11.54
N PRO A 82 -9.70 -1.45 -10.49
CA PRO A 82 -9.57 -2.89 -10.29
C PRO A 82 -10.89 -3.60 -9.98
N ALA A 83 -11.99 -2.88 -9.73
CA ALA A 83 -13.31 -3.46 -9.56
C ALA A 83 -14.08 -3.60 -10.88
N ASP A 84 -13.65 -2.92 -11.96
CA ASP A 84 -14.21 -3.13 -13.29
C ASP A 84 -13.87 -4.57 -13.76
N PRO A 85 -14.86 -5.38 -14.21
CA PRO A 85 -14.63 -6.76 -14.64
C PRO A 85 -13.60 -6.92 -15.78
N LEU A 86 -13.34 -5.86 -16.55
CA LEU A 86 -12.35 -5.86 -17.63
C LEU A 86 -10.95 -5.44 -17.14
N CYS A 87 -10.79 -5.04 -15.87
CA CYS A 87 -9.49 -4.78 -15.24
C CYS A 87 -8.82 -6.07 -14.76
N ALA A 88 -8.49 -6.97 -15.69
CA ALA A 88 -8.04 -8.33 -15.37
C ALA A 88 -6.55 -8.60 -15.69
N ALA A 89 -5.70 -7.56 -15.73
CA ALA A 89 -4.32 -7.68 -16.24
C ALA A 89 -3.29 -8.14 -15.21
N HIS A 90 -3.42 -7.71 -13.95
CA HIS A 90 -2.37 -7.85 -12.93
C HIS A 90 -2.92 -8.39 -11.62
N LEU A 91 -2.03 -8.84 -10.74
CA LEU A 91 -2.34 -9.16 -9.34
C LEU A 91 -2.56 -7.87 -8.53
N HIS A 92 -3.51 -7.06 -8.97
CA HIS A 92 -3.95 -5.81 -8.36
C HIS A 92 -5.44 -5.98 -8.05
N CYS A 93 -5.75 -6.39 -6.82
CA CYS A 93 -7.11 -6.70 -6.42
C CYS A 93 -7.94 -5.43 -6.14
N PRO A 94 -9.26 -5.48 -6.36
CA PRO A 94 -10.15 -4.45 -5.83
C PRO A 94 -10.11 -4.47 -4.30
N PRO A 95 -9.93 -3.31 -3.64
CA PRO A 95 -9.88 -3.26 -2.19
C PRO A 95 -11.27 -3.58 -1.61
N LEU A 96 -11.29 -4.36 -0.52
CA LEU A 96 -12.52 -4.57 0.24
C LEU A 96 -12.89 -3.28 0.97
N ALA A 97 -14.19 -2.93 0.99
CA ALA A 97 -14.67 -1.73 1.70
C ALA A 97 -14.26 -1.72 3.20
N VAL A 98 -14.24 -2.90 3.84
CA VAL A 98 -13.78 -3.05 5.23
C VAL A 98 -12.29 -2.78 5.39
N ALA A 99 -11.46 -3.14 4.40
CA ALA A 99 -10.03 -2.88 4.44
C ALA A 99 -9.76 -1.37 4.33
N THR A 100 -10.41 -0.68 3.39
CA THR A 100 -10.32 0.79 3.25
C THR A 100 -10.80 1.51 4.50
N ALA A 101 -11.87 1.04 5.13
CA ALA A 101 -12.36 1.61 6.39
C ALA A 101 -11.39 1.36 7.56
N ALA A 102 -10.70 0.21 7.59
CA ALA A 102 -9.66 -0.05 8.57
C ALA A 102 -8.45 0.87 8.38
N ASP A 103 -8.04 1.15 7.13
CA ASP A 103 -6.96 2.10 6.83
C ASP A 103 -7.27 3.52 7.30
N LEU A 104 -8.54 3.95 7.26
CA LEU A 104 -8.96 5.20 7.89
C LEU A 104 -8.71 5.18 9.40
N ALA A 105 -9.04 4.09 10.09
CA ALA A 105 -8.78 3.97 11.53
C ALA A 105 -7.27 3.97 11.84
N VAL A 106 -6.47 3.26 11.05
CA VAL A 106 -5.00 3.26 11.17
C VAL A 106 -4.45 4.66 10.92
N SER A 107 -4.91 5.36 9.89
CA SER A 107 -4.48 6.73 9.56
C SER A 107 -4.86 7.74 10.65
N ALA A 108 -6.04 7.57 11.25
CA ALA A 108 -6.49 8.43 12.33
C ALA A 108 -5.72 8.21 13.64
N LEU A 109 -5.30 6.97 13.93
CA LEU A 109 -4.58 6.61 15.15
C LEU A 109 -3.06 6.71 15.01
N ASN A 110 -2.54 6.57 13.79
CA ASN A 110 -1.12 6.63 13.43
C ASN A 110 -0.20 5.81 14.35
N PRO A 111 -0.43 4.49 14.52
CA PRO A 111 0.41 3.65 15.36
C PRO A 111 1.80 3.45 14.75
N SER A 112 2.84 3.44 15.59
CA SER A 112 4.20 3.02 15.21
C SER A 112 4.49 1.64 15.79
N LEU A 113 4.58 0.62 14.94
CA LEU A 113 4.65 -0.80 15.34
C LEU A 113 6.06 -1.26 15.77
N ASP A 114 7.03 -0.35 15.85
CA ASP A 114 8.40 -0.64 16.28
C ASP A 114 8.53 -0.81 17.80
N SER A 115 7.64 -0.19 18.60
CA SER A 115 7.62 -0.38 20.05
C SER A 115 6.21 -0.40 20.63
N TRP A 116 6.07 -1.12 21.75
CA TRP A 116 4.76 -1.33 22.39
C TRP A 116 4.14 -0.03 22.93
N ASP A 117 4.95 0.91 23.44
CA ASP A 117 4.47 2.19 23.96
C ASP A 117 3.96 3.15 22.87
N GLN A 118 4.23 2.87 21.60
CA GLN A 118 3.73 3.62 20.45
C GLN A 118 2.54 2.94 19.76
N ALA A 119 2.30 1.65 20.00
CA ALA A 119 1.25 0.88 19.32
C ALA A 119 0.68 -0.29 20.15
N PRO A 120 0.27 -0.11 21.42
CA PRO A 120 0.01 -1.23 22.34
C PRO A 120 -1.10 -2.17 21.85
N ALA A 121 -2.20 -1.60 21.35
CA ALA A 121 -3.32 -2.37 20.81
C ALA A 121 -3.00 -2.99 19.44
N ALA A 122 -2.28 -2.25 18.58
CA ALA A 122 -1.92 -2.75 17.25
C ALA A 122 -0.88 -3.87 17.33
N SER A 123 0.10 -3.80 18.24
CA SER A 123 1.05 -4.90 18.50
C SER A 123 0.35 -6.17 18.99
N ALA A 124 -0.65 -6.03 19.88
CA ALA A 124 -1.44 -7.16 20.34
C ALA A 124 -2.27 -7.77 19.19
N LEU A 125 -2.89 -6.92 18.36
CA LEU A 125 -3.65 -7.35 17.19
C LEU A 125 -2.76 -8.08 16.18
N GLU A 126 -1.61 -7.51 15.84
CA GLU A 126 -0.65 -8.13 14.92
C GLU A 126 -0.20 -9.49 15.43
N THR A 127 0.16 -9.60 16.71
CA THR A 127 0.54 -10.88 17.35
C THR A 127 -0.54 -11.96 17.20
N LEU A 128 -1.82 -11.59 17.35
CA LEU A 128 -2.93 -12.54 17.21
C LEU A 128 -3.12 -12.97 15.76
N VAL A 129 -3.05 -12.02 14.82
CA VAL A 129 -3.22 -12.29 13.39
C VAL A 129 -2.05 -13.12 12.85
N THR A 130 -0.81 -12.75 13.14
CA THR A 130 0.37 -13.48 12.65
C THR A 130 0.44 -14.88 13.24
N ARG A 131 0.05 -15.07 14.51
CA ARG A 131 -0.06 -16.41 15.09
C ARG A 131 -1.09 -17.26 14.35
N ALA A 132 -2.28 -16.73 14.10
CA ALA A 132 -3.31 -17.46 13.35
C ALA A 132 -2.84 -17.84 11.93
N LEU A 133 -2.12 -16.94 11.25
CA LEU A 133 -1.53 -17.21 9.94
C LEU A 133 -0.41 -18.25 10.01
N ALA A 134 0.44 -18.18 11.03
CA ALA A 134 1.52 -19.16 11.24
C ALA A 134 0.94 -20.55 11.49
N ASP A 135 -0.12 -20.66 12.30
CA ASP A 135 -0.81 -21.91 12.59
C ASP A 135 -1.41 -22.54 11.31
N GLU A 136 -2.08 -21.72 10.49
CA GLU A 136 -2.67 -22.14 9.20
C GLU A 136 -1.61 -22.65 8.21
N LEU A 137 -0.44 -22.01 8.20
CA LEU A 137 0.66 -22.38 7.30
C LEU A 137 1.61 -23.43 7.90
N HIS A 138 1.32 -23.93 9.10
CA HIS A 138 2.20 -24.81 9.88
C HIS A 138 3.63 -24.24 10.05
N ALA A 139 3.74 -22.92 10.13
CA ALA A 139 4.97 -22.20 10.41
C ALA A 139 5.16 -22.03 11.93
N ARG A 140 6.40 -21.75 12.36
CA ARG A 140 6.67 -21.47 13.78
C ARG A 140 6.27 -20.05 14.20
N ASP A 141 6.37 -19.11 13.27
CA ASP A 141 6.14 -17.70 13.52
C ASP A 141 5.87 -16.98 12.19
N ALA A 142 5.31 -15.79 12.26
CA ALA A 142 5.06 -14.91 11.12
C ALA A 142 5.15 -13.44 11.54
N LEU A 143 5.47 -12.58 10.57
CA LEU A 143 5.46 -11.13 10.73
C LEU A 143 4.87 -10.48 9.49
N VAL A 144 4.36 -9.26 9.66
CA VAL A 144 3.83 -8.44 8.57
C VAL A 144 4.97 -7.67 7.91
N THR A 145 4.99 -7.64 6.58
CA THR A 145 5.92 -6.82 5.78
C THR A 145 5.14 -5.88 4.87
N THR A 146 5.82 -4.98 4.18
CA THR A 146 5.22 -4.10 3.16
C THR A 146 4.72 -4.86 1.93
N GLY A 147 5.09 -6.14 1.76
CA GLY A 147 4.60 -7.00 0.69
C GLY A 147 5.60 -8.09 0.29
N GLY A 148 5.22 -8.89 -0.72
CA GLY A 148 5.98 -10.09 -1.11
C GLY A 148 7.43 -9.85 -1.56
N THR A 149 7.77 -8.65 -2.03
CA THR A 149 9.16 -8.29 -2.37
C THR A 149 10.04 -8.22 -1.11
N GLU A 150 9.57 -7.55 -0.06
CA GLU A 150 10.27 -7.48 1.22
C GLU A 150 10.29 -8.86 1.90
N SER A 151 9.17 -9.59 1.88
CA SER A 151 9.13 -10.95 2.43
C SER A 151 10.16 -11.88 1.78
N ASN A 152 10.32 -11.82 0.46
CA ASN A 152 11.36 -12.59 -0.24
C ASN A 152 12.78 -12.17 0.16
N GLN A 153 13.02 -10.87 0.33
CA GLN A 153 14.31 -10.37 0.79
C GLN A 153 14.62 -10.85 2.22
N LEU A 154 13.65 -10.76 3.13
CA LEU A 154 13.78 -11.22 4.50
C LEU A 154 14.00 -12.74 4.57
N ALA A 155 13.28 -13.51 3.75
CA ALA A 155 13.47 -14.96 3.68
C ALA A 155 14.89 -15.33 3.26
N LEU A 156 15.46 -14.65 2.25
CA LEU A 156 16.85 -14.87 1.82
C LEU A 156 17.86 -14.40 2.88
N LEU A 157 17.59 -13.28 3.55
CA LEU A 157 18.42 -12.80 4.66
C LEU A 157 18.45 -13.84 5.79
N LEU A 158 17.29 -14.31 6.25
CA LEU A 158 17.20 -15.33 7.29
C LEU A 158 17.89 -16.63 6.88
N ALA A 159 17.72 -17.09 5.63
CA ALA A 159 18.41 -18.26 5.12
C ALA A 159 19.94 -18.07 5.10
N ARG A 160 20.43 -16.86 4.85
CA ARG A 160 21.87 -16.54 4.85
C ARG A 160 22.43 -16.59 6.27
N GLU A 161 21.74 -15.97 7.22
CA GLU A 161 22.21 -15.86 8.61
C GLU A 161 22.07 -17.18 9.40
N THR A 162 21.07 -18.01 9.08
CA THR A 162 20.82 -19.27 9.82
C THR A 162 21.55 -20.48 9.24
N ARG A 163 22.16 -20.36 8.05
CA ARG A 163 22.88 -21.46 7.41
C ARG A 163 24.27 -21.64 8.05
N HIS A 164 24.47 -22.75 8.73
CA HIS A 164 25.75 -23.13 9.33
C HIS A 164 26.69 -23.95 8.42
N ALA A 165 26.36 -24.11 7.14
CA ALA A 165 27.17 -24.86 6.19
C ALA A 165 28.28 -23.99 5.57
N PRO A 166 29.45 -24.57 5.23
CA PRO A 166 30.54 -23.83 4.60
C PRO A 166 30.17 -23.31 3.20
N GLY A 167 30.84 -22.25 2.77
CA GLY A 167 30.64 -21.59 1.48
C GLY A 167 29.43 -20.63 1.43
N PRO A 168 29.29 -19.83 0.36
CA PRO A 168 28.21 -18.85 0.25
C PRO A 168 26.84 -19.53 0.01
N LEU A 169 25.77 -18.97 0.60
CA LEU A 169 24.40 -19.35 0.26
C LEU A 169 24.14 -19.03 -1.21
N ARG A 170 23.63 -20.00 -1.98
CA ARG A 170 23.25 -19.79 -3.39
C ARG A 170 21.78 -20.13 -3.59
N LEU A 171 21.02 -19.17 -4.12
CA LEU A 171 19.62 -19.36 -4.45
C LEU A 171 19.46 -20.29 -5.66
N VAL A 172 18.49 -21.22 -5.60
CA VAL A 172 18.00 -21.98 -6.74
C VAL A 172 16.54 -21.58 -6.95
N CYS A 173 16.16 -21.13 -8.14
CA CYS A 173 14.79 -20.70 -8.43
C CYS A 173 14.37 -21.03 -9.87
N GLY A 174 13.06 -21.18 -10.09
CA GLY A 174 12.51 -21.37 -11.43
C GLY A 174 12.74 -20.17 -12.36
N ALA A 175 12.72 -20.41 -13.67
CA ALA A 175 12.80 -19.36 -14.69
C ALA A 175 11.60 -18.39 -14.62
N ASN A 176 10.43 -18.87 -14.20
CA ASN A 176 9.22 -18.08 -13.95
C ASN A 176 9.15 -17.44 -12.55
N ALA A 177 10.16 -17.63 -11.69
CA ALA A 177 10.12 -17.12 -10.33
C ALA A 177 10.08 -15.58 -10.30
N HIS A 178 9.42 -15.02 -9.30
CA HIS A 178 9.26 -13.57 -9.19
C HIS A 178 10.63 -12.87 -9.13
N HIS A 179 10.79 -11.80 -9.92
CA HIS A 179 12.05 -11.08 -10.09
C HIS A 179 12.64 -10.53 -8.78
N SER A 180 11.82 -10.36 -7.73
CA SER A 180 12.28 -9.94 -6.39
C SER A 180 13.29 -10.90 -5.77
N LEU A 181 13.27 -12.20 -6.11
CA LEU A 181 14.25 -13.17 -5.59
C LEU A 181 15.67 -12.90 -6.11
N ARG A 182 15.81 -12.64 -7.42
CA ARG A 182 17.11 -12.28 -8.01
C ARG A 182 17.58 -10.92 -7.50
N ARG A 183 16.67 -9.96 -7.38
CA ARG A 183 16.96 -8.64 -6.78
C ARG A 183 17.44 -8.76 -5.34
N ALA A 184 16.78 -9.59 -4.53
CA ALA A 184 17.17 -9.84 -3.14
C ALA A 184 18.56 -10.50 -3.05
N ALA A 185 18.85 -11.49 -3.92
CA ALA A 185 20.17 -12.11 -3.98
C ALA A 185 21.27 -11.07 -4.28
N TRP A 186 21.03 -10.19 -5.26
CA TRP A 186 21.94 -9.08 -5.58
C TRP A 186 22.12 -8.11 -4.41
N LEU A 187 21.04 -7.63 -3.80
CA LEU A 187 21.08 -6.69 -2.67
C LEU A 187 21.82 -7.27 -1.45
N LEU A 188 21.72 -8.57 -1.23
CA LEU A 188 22.35 -9.27 -0.10
C LEU A 188 23.78 -9.76 -0.40
N GLY A 189 24.31 -9.47 -1.59
CA GLY A 189 25.67 -9.87 -1.99
C GLY A 189 25.83 -11.39 -2.18
N LEU A 190 24.75 -12.10 -2.51
CA LEU A 190 24.79 -13.54 -2.76
C LEU A 190 25.31 -13.83 -4.19
N PRO A 191 25.90 -15.01 -4.44
CA PRO A 191 26.23 -15.46 -5.79
C PRO A 191 25.01 -15.49 -6.70
N GLU A 192 25.25 -15.35 -8.02
CA GLU A 192 24.19 -15.41 -9.03
C GLU A 192 23.32 -16.66 -8.86
N PRO A 193 21.98 -16.51 -8.80
CA PRO A 193 21.06 -17.63 -8.64
C PRO A 193 21.23 -18.70 -9.73
N VAL A 194 21.06 -19.96 -9.35
CA VAL A 194 20.89 -21.05 -10.33
C VAL A 194 19.44 -21.03 -10.79
N VAL A 195 19.23 -20.74 -12.07
CA VAL A 195 17.91 -20.70 -12.68
C VAL A 195 17.60 -22.06 -13.31
N VAL A 196 16.48 -22.66 -12.93
CA VAL A 196 16.01 -23.94 -13.51
C VAL A 196 14.84 -23.71 -14.47
N PRO A 197 14.73 -24.47 -15.58
CA PRO A 197 13.57 -24.40 -16.48
C PRO A 197 12.24 -24.65 -15.76
N THR A 198 11.18 -24.00 -16.22
CA THR A 198 9.81 -24.09 -15.67
C THR A 198 8.80 -24.23 -16.78
#